data_AF-A0A7S8EDQ7-F1
#
_entry.id   AF-A0A7S8EDQ7-F1
#
_cell.length_a   1.000
_cell.length_b   1.000
_cell.length_c   1.000
_cell.angle_alpha   90.00
_cell.angle_beta   90.00
_cell.angle_gamma   90.00
#
_symmetry.space_group_name_H-M   'P 1'
#
loop_
_entity.id
_entity.type
_entity.pdbx_description
1 polymer ?
#
loop_
_entity_poly.entity_id
_entity_poly.type
_entity_poly.pdbx_seq_one_letter_code
_entity_poly.pdbx_strand_id
1 'polypeptide(L)'
;MITFVERKTSCIIGWCLTQERDESTLQALLDKSPQAVWYYSDLFVTYKSLIYTPGTHTPMPDKSETFRVEGVNAELRHYLKRLVRKTRCFSKCIQALRRTVKLFVFAWNRRQLYRQQYPDYPAYLIQIVYP
;
A
#
# COMPACT_ATOMS: atom_id res chain seq x y z
N MET A 1 -4.35 8.64 0.59
CA MET A 1 -4.33 7.16 0.60
C MET A 1 -3.09 6.70 1.33
N ILE A 2 -3.25 5.71 2.19
CA ILE A 2 -2.16 5.09 2.95
C ILE A 2 -2.11 3.61 2.53
N THR A 3 -0.91 3.05 2.44
CA THR A 3 -0.65 1.67 2.01
C THR A 3 0.38 1.04 2.93
N PHE A 4 0.10 -0.20 3.35
CA PHE A 4 1.05 -1.09 3.99
C PHE A 4 1.43 -2.17 3.00
N VAL A 5 2.73 -2.39 2.85
CA VAL A 5 3.31 -3.28 1.84
C VAL A 5 4.23 -4.26 2.53
N GLU A 6 4.05 -5.54 2.25
CA GLU A 6 4.97 -6.58 2.73
C GLU A 6 6.28 -6.51 1.96
N ARG A 7 7.40 -6.42 2.68
CA ARG A 7 8.71 -6.20 2.07
C ARG A 7 9.19 -7.35 1.20
N LYS A 8 8.91 -8.61 1.53
CA LYS A 8 9.41 -9.75 0.74
C LYS A 8 8.68 -9.85 -0.60
N THR A 9 7.37 -9.72 -0.56
CA THR A 9 6.49 -9.99 -1.70
C THR A 9 6.14 -8.75 -2.51
N SER A 10 6.30 -7.54 -1.95
CA SER A 10 5.76 -6.29 -2.50
C SER A 10 4.22 -6.29 -2.63
N CYS A 11 3.54 -7.21 -1.94
CA CYS A 11 2.08 -7.23 -1.85
C CYS A 11 1.58 -6.12 -0.93
N ILE A 12 0.46 -5.51 -1.32
CA ILE A 12 -0.26 -4.54 -0.48
C ILE A 12 -1.11 -5.36 0.51
N ILE A 13 -0.78 -5.27 1.79
CA ILE A 13 -1.44 -6.02 2.87
C ILE A 13 -2.51 -5.18 3.59
N GLY A 14 -2.40 -3.85 3.52
CA GLY A 14 -3.34 -2.91 4.10
C GLY A 14 -3.41 -1.65 3.27
N TRP A 15 -4.60 -1.06 3.16
CA TRP A 15 -4.76 0.24 2.50
C TRP A 15 -5.99 0.98 3.04
N CYS A 16 -5.92 2.32 3.05
CA CYS A 16 -7.09 3.14 3.36
C CYS A 16 -7.13 4.41 2.51
N LEU A 17 -8.36 4.86 2.21
CA LEU A 17 -8.63 6.14 1.58
C LEU A 17 -9.05 7.13 2.66
N THR A 18 -8.10 7.96 3.07
CA THR A 18 -8.30 9.07 3.99
C THR A 18 -7.75 10.37 3.41
N GLN A 19 -8.37 11.48 3.78
CA GLN A 19 -7.89 12.85 3.51
C GLN A 19 -6.83 13.25 4.54
N GLU A 20 -7.06 12.92 5.82
CA GLU A 20 -6.19 13.25 6.94
C GLU A 20 -5.49 11.98 7.46
N ARG A 21 -4.22 12.12 7.88
CA ARG A 21 -3.41 10.99 8.34
C ARG A 21 -3.52 10.89 9.86
N ASP A 22 -4.74 10.66 10.32
CA ASP A 22 -5.07 10.62 11.75
C ASP A 22 -4.58 9.32 12.37
N GLU A 23 -4.16 9.42 13.63
CA GLU A 23 -3.63 8.30 14.40
C GLU A 23 -4.64 7.16 14.55
N SER A 24 -5.89 7.47 14.89
CA SER A 24 -6.95 6.49 15.07
C SER A 24 -7.23 5.68 13.79
N THR A 25 -7.22 6.34 12.62
CA THR A 25 -7.43 5.69 11.33
C THR A 25 -6.24 4.80 10.97
N LEU A 26 -5.02 5.24 11.29
CA LEU A 26 -3.80 4.49 11.07
C LEU A 26 -3.71 3.27 11.98
N GLN A 27 -4.01 3.41 13.26
CA GLN A 27 -4.05 2.31 14.22
C GLN A 27 -5.10 1.28 13.82
N ALA A 28 -6.32 1.71 13.49
CA ALA A 28 -7.36 0.79 13.04
C ALA A 28 -7.01 0.07 11.74
N LEU A 29 -6.19 0.68 10.87
CA LEU A 29 -5.67 0.01 9.67
C LEU A 29 -4.58 -1.02 10.04
N LEU A 30 -3.69 -0.67 10.98
CA LEU A 30 -2.63 -1.53 11.48
C LEU A 30 -3.20 -2.78 12.14
N ASP A 31 -4.19 -2.62 13.02
CA ASP A 31 -4.83 -3.70 13.76
C ASP A 31 -5.54 -4.70 12.82
N LYS A 32 -6.10 -4.20 11.71
CA LYS A 32 -6.78 -5.04 10.69
C LYS A 32 -5.81 -5.72 9.73
N SER A 33 -4.57 -5.25 9.66
CA SER A 33 -3.55 -5.80 8.77
C SER A 33 -2.86 -7.00 9.42
N PRO A 34 -2.27 -7.90 8.61
CA PRO A 34 -1.40 -8.95 9.16
C PRO A 34 -0.30 -8.35 10.03
N GLN A 35 -0.14 -8.90 11.23
CA GLN A 35 0.86 -8.42 12.18
C GLN A 35 2.27 -8.84 11.74
N ALA A 36 3.18 -7.88 11.72
CA ALA A 36 4.58 -8.09 11.39
C ALA A 36 5.45 -8.04 12.65
N VAL A 37 6.61 -8.69 12.58
CA VAL A 37 7.65 -8.55 13.62
C VAL A 37 8.39 -7.22 13.48
N TRP A 38 8.56 -6.74 12.24
CA TRP A 38 9.31 -5.53 11.92
C TRP A 38 8.47 -4.58 11.08
N TYR A 39 8.34 -3.34 11.55
CA TYR A 39 7.63 -2.28 10.86
C TYR A 39 8.60 -1.15 10.48
N TYR A 40 8.54 -0.74 9.22
CA TYR A 40 9.33 0.37 8.69
C TYR A 40 8.40 1.45 8.14
N SER A 41 8.64 2.69 8.54
CA SER A 41 7.91 3.85 8.01
C SER A 41 8.85 5.00 7.72
N ASP A 42 8.32 6.00 7.00
CA ASP A 42 8.96 7.30 6.91
C ASP A 42 8.93 8.02 8.28
N LEU A 43 9.55 9.20 8.33
CA LEU A 43 9.65 10.02 9.54
C LEU A 43 8.35 10.76 9.91
N PHE A 44 7.20 10.38 9.34
CA PHE A 44 5.94 11.05 9.67
C PHE A 44 5.55 10.80 11.12
N VAL A 45 5.23 11.88 11.84
CA VAL A 45 5.07 11.86 13.31
C VAL A 45 4.04 10.83 13.77
N THR A 46 2.93 10.68 13.04
CA THR A 46 1.85 9.78 13.41
C THR A 46 2.26 8.31 13.39
N TYR A 47 3.26 7.90 12.61
CA TYR A 47 3.75 6.52 12.66
C TYR A 47 4.54 6.22 13.94
N LYS A 48 5.09 7.24 14.61
CA LYS A 48 5.83 7.07 15.86
C LYS A 48 4.90 6.88 17.07
N SER A 49 3.65 7.34 16.99
CA SER A 49 2.68 7.21 18.08
C SER A 49 1.85 5.91 18.03
N LEU A 50 1.94 5.14 16.95
CA LEU A 50 1.19 3.88 16.82
C LEU A 50 1.73 2.78 17.74
N ILE A 51 0.84 1.86 18.11
CA ILE A 51 1.13 0.68 18.89
C ILE A 51 1.36 -0.50 17.93
N TYR A 52 2.57 -1.04 17.92
CA TYR A 52 3.01 -2.10 17.00
C TYR A 52 3.09 -3.50 17.63
N THR A 53 2.72 -3.64 18.90
CA THR A 53 2.87 -4.88 19.68
C THR A 53 2.19 -6.08 18.99
N PRO A 54 2.89 -7.23 18.81
CA PRO A 54 4.18 -7.61 19.40
C PRO A 54 5.41 -7.21 18.57
N GLY A 55 5.24 -6.56 17.42
CA GLY A 55 6.33 -6.14 16.55
C GLY A 55 7.07 -4.90 17.05
N THR A 56 8.21 -4.63 16.40
CA THR A 56 9.04 -3.46 16.64
C THR A 56 9.00 -2.52 15.44
N HIS A 57 8.79 -1.23 15.70
CA HIS A 57 8.83 -0.19 14.68
C HIS A 57 10.19 0.50 14.64
N THR A 58 10.68 0.74 13.43
CA THR A 58 11.91 1.50 13.20
C THR A 58 11.62 2.60 12.17
N PRO A 59 11.67 3.89 12.57
CA PRO A 59 11.57 4.99 11.63
C PRO A 59 12.86 5.09 10.82
N MET A 60 12.77 5.06 9.48
CA MET A 60 13.95 5.04 8.60
C MET A 60 14.15 6.41 7.94
N PRO A 61 15.14 7.21 8.40
CA PRO A 61 15.42 8.54 7.84
C PRO A 61 16.09 8.48 6.45
N ASP A 62 16.78 7.40 6.16
CA ASP A 62 17.61 7.20 4.96
C ASP A 62 16.83 6.63 3.76
N LYS A 63 15.52 6.37 3.90
CA LYS A 63 14.62 5.80 2.87
C LYS A 63 15.09 4.47 2.26
N SER A 64 16.17 3.89 2.76
CA SER A 64 16.80 2.67 2.24
C SER A 64 15.81 1.51 2.27
N GLU A 65 15.00 1.44 3.34
CA GLU A 65 14.00 0.39 3.54
C GLU A 65 12.59 0.74 3.06
N THR A 66 12.32 1.98 2.61
CA THR A 66 10.99 2.40 2.10
C THR A 66 10.87 2.36 0.58
N PHE A 67 11.93 1.98 -0.14
CA PHE A 67 11.93 1.97 -1.61
C PHE A 67 10.79 1.12 -2.22
N ARG A 68 10.48 -0.04 -1.63
CA ARG A 68 9.40 -0.91 -2.14
C ARG A 68 8.02 -0.25 -2.03
N VAL A 69 7.68 0.33 -0.87
CA VAL A 69 6.37 0.98 -0.69
C VAL A 69 6.25 2.23 -1.57
N GLU A 70 7.35 2.96 -1.77
CA GLU A 70 7.40 4.11 -2.69
C GLU A 70 7.18 3.69 -4.14
N GLY A 71 7.81 2.61 -4.59
CA GLY A 71 7.62 2.02 -5.92
C GLY A 71 6.18 1.56 -6.14
N VAL A 72 5.59 0.82 -5.19
CA VAL A 72 4.17 0.42 -5.26
C VAL A 72 3.25 1.64 -5.33
N ASN A 73 3.53 2.69 -4.57
CA ASN A 73 2.75 3.93 -4.59
C ASN A 73 2.92 4.72 -5.89
N ALA A 74 4.07 4.64 -6.55
CA ALA A 74 4.29 5.22 -7.87
C ALA A 74 3.47 4.48 -8.94
N GLU A 75 3.53 3.14 -8.93
CA GLU A 75 2.77 2.26 -9.84
C GLU A 75 1.27 2.44 -9.68
N LEU A 76 0.78 2.48 -8.44
CA LEU A 76 -0.64 2.72 -8.17
C LEU A 76 -1.10 4.07 -8.72
N ARG A 77 -0.28 5.13 -8.57
CA ARG A 77 -0.59 6.45 -9.18
C ARG A 77 -0.51 6.42 -10.69
N HIS A 78 0.42 5.66 -11.26
CA HIS A 78 0.55 5.49 -12.70
C HIS A 78 -0.72 4.87 -13.31
N TYR A 79 -1.23 3.78 -12.73
CA TYR A 79 -2.45 3.12 -13.19
C TYR A 79 -3.72 3.89 -12.83
N LEU A 80 -3.80 4.39 -11.59
CA LEU A 80 -4.94 5.16 -11.11
C LEU A 80 -4.65 6.66 -11.25
N LYS A 81 -4.74 7.17 -12.49
CA LYS A 81 -4.52 8.60 -12.80
C LYS A 81 -5.29 9.58 -11.90
N ARG A 82 -6.44 9.15 -11.35
CA ARG A 82 -7.24 9.91 -10.38
C ARG A 82 -6.56 10.13 -9.04
N LEU A 83 -5.48 9.41 -8.72
CA LEU A 83 -4.71 9.56 -7.49
C LEU A 83 -3.39 10.33 -7.70
N VAL A 84 -3.13 10.81 -8.92
CA VAL A 84 -1.88 11.52 -9.28
C VAL A 84 -1.87 12.95 -8.75
N ARG A 85 -2.98 13.68 -8.84
CA ARG A 85 -3.03 15.12 -8.51
C ARG A 85 -3.84 15.40 -7.26
N LYS A 86 -3.14 15.68 -6.15
CA LYS A 86 -3.72 15.96 -4.82
C LYS A 86 -4.78 17.08 -4.83
N THR A 87 -4.61 18.11 -5.67
CA THR A 87 -5.44 19.33 -5.67
C THR A 87 -6.51 19.37 -6.76
N ARG A 88 -6.48 18.46 -7.74
CA ARG A 88 -7.36 18.50 -8.92
C ARG A 88 -8.19 17.25 -9.15
N CYS A 89 -7.94 16.18 -8.40
CA CYS A 89 -8.69 14.95 -8.54
C CYS A 89 -9.66 14.79 -7.38
N PHE A 90 -10.92 15.12 -7.64
CA PHE A 90 -12.04 14.86 -6.75
C PHE A 90 -12.81 13.65 -7.27
N SER A 91 -13.10 12.66 -6.42
CA SER A 91 -14.01 11.57 -6.79
C SER A 91 -15.43 12.00 -6.46
N LYS A 92 -16.31 12.01 -7.47
CA LYS A 92 -17.75 12.25 -7.27
C LYS A 92 -18.42 11.16 -6.42
N CYS A 93 -17.81 9.98 -6.34
CA CYS A 93 -18.28 8.86 -5.54
C CYS A 93 -17.10 8.18 -4.83
N ILE A 94 -17.06 8.26 -3.50
CA ILE A 94 -15.99 7.65 -2.70
C ILE A 94 -16.08 6.11 -2.73
N GLN A 95 -17.28 5.54 -2.81
CA GLN A 95 -17.49 4.10 -2.93
C GLN A 95 -16.91 3.56 -4.24
N ALA A 96 -17.09 4.25 -5.36
CA ALA A 96 -16.49 3.86 -6.63
C ALA A 96 -14.96 3.87 -6.55
N LEU A 97 -14.37 4.91 -5.94
CA LEU A 97 -12.92 4.99 -5.74
C LEU A 97 -12.42 3.84 -4.84
N ARG A 98 -13.12 3.53 -3.75
CA ARG A 98 -12.81 2.36 -2.90
C ARG A 98 -12.83 1.06 -3.69
N ARG A 99 -13.85 0.84 -4.54
CA ARG A 99 -13.94 -0.36 -5.39
C ARG A 99 -12.80 -0.43 -6.40
N THR A 100 -12.44 0.69 -7.03
CA THR A 100 -11.31 0.76 -7.97
C THR A 100 -9.98 0.43 -7.28
N VAL A 101 -9.72 0.98 -6.09
CA VAL A 101 -8.50 0.68 -5.33
C VAL A 101 -8.51 -0.78 -4.86
N LYS A 102 -9.66 -1.31 -4.41
CA LYS A 102 -9.79 -2.73 -4.06
C LYS A 102 -9.45 -3.65 -5.22
N LEU A 103 -9.97 -3.37 -6.42
CA LEU A 103 -9.67 -4.13 -7.63
C LEU A 103 -8.19 -4.03 -8.01
N PHE A 104 -7.60 -2.83 -7.91
CA PHE A 104 -6.19 -2.63 -8.15
C PHE A 104 -5.34 -3.48 -7.19
N VAL A 105 -5.61 -3.43 -5.89
CA VAL A 105 -4.89 -4.21 -4.87
C VAL A 105 -4.98 -5.71 -5.15
N PHE A 106 -6.17 -6.19 -5.54
CA PHE A 106 -6.35 -7.59 -5.92
C PHE A 106 -5.46 -8.00 -7.11
N ALA A 107 -5.55 -7.26 -8.23
CA ALA A 107 -4.76 -7.55 -9.43
C ALA A 107 -3.25 -7.39 -9.18
N TRP A 108 -2.86 -6.36 -8.41
CA TRP A 108 -1.47 -6.11 -8.03
C TRP A 108 -0.89 -7.27 -7.22
N ASN A 109 -1.59 -7.70 -6.17
CA ASN A 109 -1.10 -8.79 -5.31
C ASN A 109 -1.01 -10.11 -6.09
N ARG A 110 -2.02 -10.43 -6.92
CA ARG A 110 -1.97 -11.62 -7.79
C ARG A 110 -0.76 -11.58 -8.72
N ARG A 111 -0.42 -10.39 -9.24
CA ARG A 111 0.79 -10.17 -10.04
C ARG A 111 2.07 -10.37 -9.27
N GLN A 112 2.17 -9.83 -8.07
CA GLN A 112 3.38 -9.98 -7.26
C GLN A 112 3.63 -11.43 -6.85
N LEU A 113 2.57 -12.17 -6.52
CA LEU A 113 2.67 -13.60 -6.21
C LEU A 113 3.07 -14.41 -7.44
N TYR A 114 2.48 -14.13 -8.61
CA TYR A 114 2.87 -14.79 -9.86
C TYR A 114 4.34 -14.57 -10.19
N ARG A 115 4.87 -13.35 -10.03
CA ARG A 115 6.29 -13.05 -10.27
C ARG A 115 7.24 -13.79 -9.33
N GLN A 116 6.81 -14.09 -8.11
CA GLN A 116 7.60 -14.89 -7.18
C GLN A 116 7.58 -16.37 -7.52
N GLN A 117 6.43 -16.88 -7.94
CA GLN A 117 6.27 -18.28 -8.33
C GLN A 117 6.96 -18.58 -9.67
N TYR A 118 6.95 -17.62 -10.60
CA TYR A 118 7.45 -17.75 -11.97
C TYR A 118 8.34 -16.56 -12.34
N PRO A 119 9.56 -16.46 -11.77
CA PRO A 119 10.42 -15.28 -11.94
C PRO A 119 10.89 -15.06 -13.39
N ASP A 120 11.01 -16.13 -14.17
CA ASP A 120 11.48 -16.08 -15.55
C ASP A 120 10.37 -15.69 -16.54
N TYR A 121 9.11 -15.69 -16.10
CA TYR A 121 7.96 -15.43 -16.97
C TYR A 121 7.54 -13.95 -16.88
N PRO A 122 7.18 -13.34 -18.03
CA PRO A 122 6.67 -11.99 -18.02
C PRO A 122 5.33 -11.94 -17.29
N ALA A 123 5.19 -11.01 -16.35
CA ALA A 123 3.96 -10.79 -15.60
C ALA A 123 3.26 -9.53 -16.12
N TYR A 124 2.65 -9.60 -17.30
CA TYR A 124 1.91 -8.48 -17.87
C TYR A 124 0.62 -8.25 -17.11
N LEU A 125 0.28 -6.99 -16.84
CA LEU A 125 -0.91 -6.67 -16.04
C LEU A 125 -2.19 -7.26 -16.65
N ILE A 126 -2.34 -7.20 -17.97
CA ILE A 126 -3.53 -7.67 -18.70
C ILE A 126 -3.82 -9.17 -18.48
N GLN A 127 -2.80 -9.97 -18.19
CA GLN A 127 -2.93 -11.42 -17.98
C GLN A 127 -3.48 -11.77 -16.59
N ILE A 128 -3.61 -10.78 -15.70
CA ILE A 128 -3.81 -10.98 -14.25
C ILE A 128 -5.18 -10.42 -13.80
N VAL A 129 -5.89 -9.74 -14.70
CA VAL A 129 -7.17 -9.07 -14.42
C VAL A 129 -8.38 -10.00 -14.54
N TYR A 130 -8.23 -11.18 -15.13
CA TYR A 130 -9.36 -12.12 -15.28
C TYR A 130 -9.48 -13.07 -14.06
N PRO A 131 -10.69 -13.28 -13.52
CA PRO A 131 -10.96 -14.36 -12.56
C PRO A 131 -10.65 -15.73 -13.16
#